data_AF-A0A520G669-F1
#
_entry.id   AF-A0A520G669-F1
#
_cell.length_a   1.000
_cell.length_b   1.000
_cell.length_c   1.000
_cell.angle_alpha   90.00
_cell.angle_beta   90.00
_cell.angle_gamma   90.00
#
_symmetry.space_group_name_H-M   'P 1'
#
loop_
_entity.id
_entity.type
_entity.pdbx_description
1 polymer ?
#
loop_
_entity_poly.entity_id
_entity_poly.type
_entity_poly.pdbx_seq_one_letter_code
_entity_poly.pdbx_strand_id
1 'polypeptide(L)'
;MIAEMQREARARASRLGLGPQRLFHWLDGHKLPVTVERLECVNALRSLLAAGYVEAQIPEPTHKGGRTEQPPAVVTALTPAGRRWNAQLYKEVRTHGHPPWALQMDRGHDDTNT
;
A
#
# COMPACT_ATOMS: atom_id res chain seq x y z
N MET A 1 -17.49 -15.03 8.54
CA MET A 1 -17.39 -13.56 8.36
C MET A 1 -15.95 -13.05 8.17
N ILE A 2 -14.91 -13.64 8.76
CA ILE A 2 -13.51 -13.14 8.61
C ILE A 2 -12.94 -13.35 7.18
N ALA A 3 -13.30 -14.45 6.51
CA ALA A 3 -12.77 -14.81 5.19
C ALA A 3 -13.29 -13.96 4.01
N GLU A 4 -14.40 -13.23 4.21
CA GLU A 4 -14.97 -12.35 3.18
C GLU A 4 -14.29 -10.98 3.23
N MET A 5 -14.09 -10.47 4.46
CA MET A 5 -13.39 -9.22 4.72
C MET A 5 -11.94 -9.24 4.21
N GLN A 6 -11.24 -10.36 4.37
CA GLN A 6 -9.89 -10.54 3.82
C GLN A 6 -9.87 -10.63 2.29
N ARG A 7 -10.93 -11.17 1.67
CA ARG A 7 -11.05 -11.24 0.20
C ARG A 7 -11.23 -9.85 -0.41
N GLU A 8 -12.03 -8.98 0.20
CA GLU A 8 -12.18 -7.60 -0.24
C GLU A 8 -10.88 -6.79 -0.09
N ALA A 9 -10.18 -6.96 1.04
CA ALA A 9 -8.89 -6.31 1.28
C ALA A 9 -7.82 -6.75 0.26
N ARG A 10 -7.76 -8.05 -0.05
CA ARG A 10 -6.88 -8.66 -1.06
C ARG A 10 -7.12 -8.08 -2.46
N ALA A 11 -8.39 -7.91 -2.85
CA ALA A 11 -8.74 -7.41 -4.17
C ALA A 11 -8.42 -5.91 -4.36
N ARG A 12 -8.49 -5.10 -3.30
CA ARG A 12 -8.30 -3.64 -3.37
C ARG A 12 -6.83 -3.22 -3.30
N ALA A 13 -5.99 -3.90 -2.50
CA ALA A 13 -4.54 -3.68 -2.50
C ALA A 13 -3.95 -3.84 -3.92
N SER A 14 -4.46 -4.83 -4.65
CA SER A 14 -4.09 -5.14 -6.03
C SER A 14 -4.46 -4.07 -7.07
N ARG A 15 -5.07 -2.94 -6.69
CA ARG A 15 -5.37 -1.81 -7.59
C ARG A 15 -4.46 -0.59 -7.36
N LEU A 16 -3.57 -0.63 -6.35
CA LEU A 16 -2.75 0.53 -5.99
C LEU A 16 -1.39 0.49 -6.72
N GLY A 17 -1.28 1.16 -7.87
CA GLY A 17 0.01 1.36 -8.57
C GLY A 17 0.87 2.47 -7.94
N LEU A 18 1.09 2.45 -6.62
CA LEU A 18 1.47 3.65 -5.88
C LEU A 18 2.51 3.36 -4.78
N GLY A 19 3.46 4.29 -4.64
CA GLY A 19 4.63 4.17 -3.77
C GLY A 19 4.34 4.00 -2.27
N PRO A 20 5.39 3.87 -1.44
CA PRO A 20 5.33 3.46 -0.02
C PRO A 20 4.32 4.26 0.81
N GLN A 21 4.21 5.55 0.58
CA GLN A 21 3.34 6.46 1.32
C GLN A 21 1.85 6.16 1.11
N ARG A 22 1.44 5.94 -0.14
CA ARG A 22 0.03 5.66 -0.45
C ARG A 22 -0.38 4.26 -0.01
N LEU A 23 0.53 3.29 -0.11
CA LEU A 23 0.33 1.97 0.46
C LEU A 23 0.15 2.04 1.98
N PHE A 24 1.02 2.79 2.68
CA PHE A 24 0.91 2.94 4.13
C PHE A 24 -0.39 3.62 4.55
N HIS A 25 -0.75 4.74 3.91
CA HIS A 25 -1.99 5.43 4.21
C HIS A 25 -3.21 4.54 4.00
N TRP A 26 -3.20 3.76 2.92
CA TRP A 26 -4.27 2.79 2.68
C TRP A 26 -4.32 1.73 3.78
N LEU A 27 -3.19 1.15 4.18
CA LEU A 27 -3.13 0.18 5.28
C LEU A 27 -3.65 0.76 6.61
N ASP A 28 -3.36 2.03 6.90
CA ASP A 28 -3.80 2.72 8.12
C ASP A 28 -5.33 2.85 8.22
N GLY A 29 -6.01 2.91 7.07
CA GLY A 29 -7.46 2.91 6.98
C GLY A 29 -8.12 1.52 6.97
N HIS A 30 -7.37 0.42 7.02
CA HIS A 30 -7.91 -0.94 6.89
C HIS A 30 -7.62 -1.80 8.13
N LYS A 31 -8.50 -2.78 8.37
CA LYS A 31 -8.28 -3.78 9.42
C LYS A 31 -7.23 -4.80 8.99
N LEU A 32 -6.22 -4.98 9.83
CA LEU A 32 -5.16 -5.97 9.65
C LEU A 32 -5.59 -7.34 10.21
N PRO A 33 -5.05 -8.46 9.69
CA PRO A 33 -4.02 -8.55 8.67
C PRO A 33 -4.54 -8.37 7.24
N VAL A 34 -3.67 -7.90 6.34
CA VAL A 34 -3.99 -7.63 4.92
C VAL A 34 -3.00 -8.31 3.99
N THR A 35 -3.51 -8.93 2.93
CA THR A 35 -2.70 -9.59 1.89
C THR A 35 -2.45 -8.65 0.71
N VAL A 36 -1.21 -8.62 0.23
CA VAL A 36 -0.71 -7.79 -0.86
C VAL A 36 -0.04 -8.68 -1.91
N GLU A 37 -0.58 -8.70 -3.13
CA GLU A 37 -0.15 -9.65 -4.18
C GLU A 37 0.59 -8.99 -5.35
N ARG A 38 0.32 -7.70 -5.60
CA ARG A 38 0.99 -6.98 -6.69
C ARG A 38 2.45 -6.75 -6.37
N LEU A 39 3.33 -7.10 -7.31
CA LEU A 39 4.78 -6.90 -7.20
C LEU A 39 5.15 -5.46 -6.80
N GLU A 40 4.52 -4.46 -7.42
CA GLU A 40 4.75 -3.04 -7.10
C GLU A 40 4.43 -2.72 -5.64
N CYS A 41 3.29 -3.22 -5.14
CA CYS A 41 2.89 -3.04 -3.75
C CYS A 41 3.79 -3.84 -2.80
N VAL A 42 4.22 -5.04 -3.19
CA VAL A 42 5.17 -5.84 -2.41
C VAL A 42 6.53 -5.13 -2.32
N ASN A 43 6.99 -4.50 -3.40
CA ASN A 43 8.22 -3.70 -3.39
C ASN A 43 8.09 -2.47 -2.50
N ALA A 44 6.98 -1.75 -2.57
CA ALA A 44 6.69 -0.65 -1.65
C ALA A 44 6.62 -1.14 -0.19
N LEU A 45 6.05 -2.33 0.04
CA LEU A 45 5.99 -2.95 1.36
C LEU A 45 7.38 -3.35 1.88
N ARG A 46 8.29 -3.83 1.01
CA ARG A 46 9.69 -4.08 1.37
C ARG A 46 10.37 -2.80 1.87
N SER A 47 10.15 -1.67 1.21
CA SER A 47 10.69 -0.38 1.67
C SER A 47 10.12 0.04 3.03
N LEU A 48 8.80 -0.14 3.24
CA LEU A 48 8.17 0.17 4.53
C LEU A 48 8.65 -0.75 5.66
N LEU A 49 8.86 -2.04 5.36
CA LEU A 49 9.36 -3.03 6.30
C LEU A 49 10.81 -2.72 6.68
N ALA A 50 11.66 -2.43 5.69
CA ALA A 50 13.05 -2.05 5.90
C ALA A 50 13.19 -0.76 6.74
N ALA A 51 12.25 0.18 6.59
CA ALA A 51 12.19 1.39 7.39
C ALA A 51 11.59 1.19 8.80
N GLY A 52 11.10 -0.01 9.14
CA GLY A 52 10.49 -0.30 10.44
C GLY A 52 9.11 0.34 10.64
N TYR A 53 8.42 0.70 9.55
CA TYR A 53 7.09 1.32 9.61
C TYR A 53 5.95 0.31 9.70
N VAL A 54 6.19 -0.92 9.25
CA VAL A 54 5.20 -1.99 9.23
C VAL A 54 5.81 -3.29 9.71
N GLU A 55 4.96 -4.19 10.19
CA GLU A 55 5.28 -5.61 10.35
C GLU A 55 4.59 -6.37 9.23
N ALA A 56 5.40 -7.09 8.44
CA ALA A 56 4.91 -7.85 7.32
C ALA A 56 5.74 -9.11 7.09
N GLN A 57 5.07 -10.17 6.63
CA GLN A 57 5.70 -11.37 6.11
C GLN A 57 5.76 -11.24 4.58
N ILE A 58 6.97 -11.12 4.05
CA ILE A 58 7.21 -10.98 2.60
C ILE A 58 8.00 -12.22 2.15
N PRO A 59 7.35 -13.19 1.49
CA PRO A 59 8.05 -14.33 0.95
C PRO A 59 9.01 -13.92 -0.17
N GLU A 60 10.13 -14.63 -0.27
CA GLU A 60 11.10 -14.43 -1.34
C GLU A 60 10.48 -14.73 -2.71
N PRO A 61 10.90 -14.01 -3.76
CA PRO A 61 10.45 -14.32 -5.11
C PRO A 61 10.88 -15.74 -5.46
N THR A 62 9.96 -16.53 -6.00
CA THR A 62 10.27 -17.88 -6.46
C THR A 62 10.56 -17.83 -7.96
N HIS A 63 11.71 -18.35 -8.36
CA HIS A 63 12.07 -18.50 -9.77
C HIS A 63 11.77 -19.93 -10.20
N LYS A 64 10.66 -20.13 -10.92
CA LYS A 64 10.24 -21.45 -11.41
C LYS A 64 10.08 -21.43 -12.92
N GLY A 65 10.86 -22.25 -13.62
CA GLY A 65 10.74 -22.43 -15.08
C GLY A 65 10.94 -21.15 -15.90
N GLY A 66 11.86 -20.26 -15.48
CA GLY A 66 12.12 -19.00 -16.18
C GLY A 66 11.12 -17.87 -15.91
N ARG A 67 10.15 -18.08 -15.01
CA ARG A 67 9.23 -17.05 -14.51
C ARG A 67 9.59 -16.66 -13.08
N THR A 68 9.52 -15.36 -12.79
CA THR A 68 9.62 -14.84 -11.43
C THR A 68 8.21 -14.65 -10.89
N GLU A 69 7.83 -15.49 -9.94
CA GLU A 69 6.57 -15.36 -9.22
C GLU A 69 6.83 -14.71 -7.87
N GLN A 70 6.12 -13.62 -7.58
CA GLN A 70 6.15 -12.98 -6.27
C GLN A 70 4.95 -13.51 -5.47
N PRO A 71 5.17 -14.31 -4.41
CA PRO A 71 4.06 -14.80 -3.61
C PRO A 71 3.45 -13.65 -2.76
N PRO A 72 2.18 -13.78 -2.33
CA PRO A 72 1.49 -12.78 -1.53
C PRO A 72 2.28 -12.41 -0.27
N ALA A 73 2.49 -11.11 -0.05
CA ALA A 73 2.94 -10.59 1.21
C ALA A 73 1.76 -10.36 2.17
N VAL A 74 1.97 -10.51 3.47
CA VAL A 74 0.94 -10.30 4.49
C VAL A 74 1.41 -9.25 5.47
N VAL A 75 0.65 -8.16 5.60
CA VAL A 75 0.88 -7.11 6.60
C VAL A 75 0.09 -7.47 7.85
N THR A 76 0.77 -7.55 8.99
CA THR A 76 0.16 -7.94 10.28
C THR A 76 -0.02 -6.75 11.21
N ALA A 77 0.87 -5.76 11.17
CA ALA A 77 0.78 -4.57 12.01
C ALA A 77 1.35 -3.32 11.34
N LEU A 78 0.87 -2.15 11.78
CA LEU A 78 1.51 -0.85 11.53
C LEU A 78 2.18 -0.40 12.81
N THR A 79 3.46 -0.06 12.73
CA THR A 79 4.22 0.34 13.92
C THR A 79 3.86 1.77 14.35
N PRO A 80 4.06 2.12 15.63
CA PRO A 80 3.90 3.50 16.09
C PRO A 80 4.80 4.49 15.34
N ALA A 81 5.99 4.05 14.91
CA ALA A 81 6.89 4.86 14.11
C ALA A 81 6.30 5.15 12.72
N GLY A 82 5.73 4.14 12.05
CA GLY A 82 5.04 4.32 10.77
C GLY A 82 3.86 5.28 10.86
N ARG A 83 3.04 5.19 11.92
CA ARG A 83 1.91 6.11 12.11
C ARG A 83 2.35 7.56 12.33
N ARG A 84 3.44 7.77 13.08
CA ARG A 84 4.03 9.11 13.26
C ARG A 84 4.57 9.67 11.95
N TRP A 85 5.28 8.85 11.18
CA TRP A 85 5.76 9.22 9.84
C TRP A 85 4.61 9.61 8.92
N ASN A 86 3.54 8.80 8.87
CA ASN A 86 2.35 9.10 8.10
C ASN A 86 1.71 10.43 8.52
N ALA A 87 1.55 10.67 9.83
CA ALA A 87 1.01 11.92 10.36
C ALA A 87 1.88 13.15 10.03
N GLN A 88 3.21 13.00 10.03
CA GLN A 88 4.14 14.08 9.67
C GLN A 88 4.03 14.47 8.20
N LEU A 89 3.92 13.50 7.29
CA LEU A 89 3.69 13.75 5.87
C LEU A 89 2.43 14.61 5.65
N TYR A 90 1.34 14.32 6.36
CA TYR A 90 0.11 15.11 6.25
C TYR A 90 0.20 16.49 6.91
N LYS A 91 1.08 16.69 7.90
CA LYS A 91 1.34 18.03 8.46
C LYS A 91 2.08 18.90 7.45
N GLU A 92 3.14 18.38 6.84
CA GLU A 92 3.94 19.12 5.84
C GLU A 92 3.11 19.54 4.64
N VAL A 93 2.22 18.65 4.19
CA VAL A 93 1.24 18.89 3.12
C VAL A 93 0.24 20.00 3.43
N ARG A 94 -0.28 20.08 4.67
CA ARG A 94 -1.21 21.16 5.04
C ARG A 94 -0.53 22.52 5.05
N THR A 95 0.78 22.55 5.29
CA THR A 95 1.57 23.78 5.32
C THR A 95 2.06 24.20 3.92
N HIS A 96 2.23 23.27 2.97
CA HIS A 96 2.83 23.56 1.65
C HIS A 96 1.90 23.27 0.44
N GLY A 97 0.64 22.88 0.67
CA GLY A 97 -0.29 22.46 -0.38
C GLY A 97 -0.18 20.96 -0.70
N HIS A 98 -1.32 20.38 -1.10
CA HIS A 98 -1.66 18.96 -1.36
C HIS A 98 -0.52 17.90 -1.41
N PRO A 99 -0.76 16.66 -0.93
CA PRO A 99 0.21 15.58 -1.08
C PRO A 99 0.57 15.39 -2.55
N PRO A 100 1.84 15.16 -2.90
CA PRO A 100 2.26 14.99 -4.30
C PRO A 100 1.55 13.82 -5.01
N TRP A 101 0.99 12.86 -4.27
CA TRP A 101 0.17 11.76 -4.80
C TRP A 101 -1.34 12.05 -4.84
N ALA A 102 -1.83 13.11 -4.20
CA ALA A 102 -3.25 13.49 -4.20
C ALA A 102 -3.68 14.18 -5.49
N LEU A 103 -2.76 14.89 -6.15
CA LEU A 103 -2.96 15.46 -7.50
C LEU A 103 -3.24 14.39 -8.58
N GLN A 104 -3.01 13.11 -8.28
CA GLN A 104 -3.27 12.01 -9.21
C GLN A 104 -4.69 11.43 -9.11
N MET A 105 -5.51 11.88 -8.15
CA MET A 105 -6.94 11.50 -8.08
C MET A 105 -7.85 12.41 -8.90
N ASP A 106 -7.39 13.62 -9.27
CA ASP A 106 -8.21 14.62 -9.96
C ASP A 106 -8.18 14.50 -11.49
N ARG A 107 -7.23 13.72 -12.04
CA ARG A 107 -6.99 13.64 -13.49
C ARG A 107 -7.65 12.46 -14.21
N GLY A 108 -8.77 11.97 -13.67
CA GLY A 108 -9.48 10.78 -14.17
C GLY A 108 -10.97 10.95 -14.42
N HIS A 109 -11.49 12.19 -14.50
CA HIS A 109 -12.91 12.43 -14.76
C HIS A 109 -13.13 13.71 -15.58
N ASP A 110 -12.60 13.75 -16.81
CA ASP A 110 -13.16 14.61 -17.85
C ASP A 110 -12.96 13.95 -19.22
N ASP A 111 -13.81 12.95 -19.48
CA ASP A 111 -14.11 12.45 -20.81
C ASP A 111 -15.60 12.10 -20.81
N THR A 112 -16.45 13.13 -20.94
CA THR A 112 -17.65 13.09 -21.79
C THR A 112 -18.38 14.44 -21.79
N ASN A 113 -18.33 15.08 -22.96
CA ASN A 113 -19.51 15.60 -23.68
C ASN A 113 -20.16 16.91 -23.22
N THR A 114 -19.82 18.01 -23.87
CA THR A 114 -20.72 18.76 -24.79
C THR A 114 -19.89 19.72 -25.65
#